data_AF-A0A401P8H3-F1
#
_entry.id   AF-A0A401P8H3-F1
#
_cell.length_a   1.000
_cell.length_b   1.000
_cell.length_c   1.000
_cell.angle_alpha   90.00
_cell.angle_beta   90.00
_cell.angle_gamma   90.00
#
_symmetry.space_group_name_H-M   'P 1'
#
loop_
_entity.id
_entity.type
_entity.pdbx_description
1 polymer ?
#
loop_
_entity_poly.entity_id
_entity_poly.type
_entity_poly.pdbx_seq_one_letter_code
_entity_poly.pdbx_strand_id
1 'polypeptide(L)'
;MATWNGGIVQRVPHLEGTDGFQERVKNERQILKETLAQQLNQDLLGILIDGSQTDVTFHVGAAVFRAHKAVLLARVPEFFERISGKQLKQDTEKYPQVINIESFRPSQFKCFLQ
;
A
#
# COMPACT_ATOMS: atom_id res chain seq x y z
N MET A 1 -17.04 -48.25 -25.27
CA MET A 1 -17.08 -48.82 -23.91
C MET A 1 -15.74 -48.54 -23.25
N ALA A 2 -15.65 -47.52 -22.40
CA ALA A 2 -14.47 -47.24 -21.61
C ALA A 2 -14.77 -47.69 -20.17
N THR A 3 -14.12 -48.78 -19.74
CA THR A 3 -14.28 -49.33 -18.40
C THR A 3 -13.50 -48.45 -17.43
N TRP A 4 -14.23 -47.77 -16.53
CA TRP A 4 -13.68 -47.09 -15.37
C TRP A 4 -13.00 -48.12 -14.45
N ASN A 5 -11.67 -48.12 -14.41
CA ASN A 5 -10.91 -48.88 -13.42
C ASN A 5 -10.86 -48.05 -12.14
N GLY A 6 -11.69 -48.42 -11.17
CA GLY A 6 -11.66 -47.91 -9.81
C GLY A 6 -10.33 -48.25 -9.14
N GLY A 7 -9.32 -47.41 -9.38
CA GLY A 7 -8.15 -47.31 -8.51
C GLY A 7 -8.59 -46.60 -7.25
N ILE A 8 -8.34 -47.25 -6.10
CA ILE A 8 -8.54 -46.68 -4.77
C ILE A 8 -7.87 -45.30 -4.75
N VAL A 9 -8.68 -44.24 -4.77
CA VAL A 9 -8.24 -42.95 -4.25
C VAL A 9 -7.99 -43.24 -2.77
N GLN A 10 -6.74 -43.54 -2.42
CA GLN A 10 -6.30 -43.39 -1.04
C GLN A 10 -6.53 -41.92 -0.75
N ARG A 11 -7.67 -41.62 -0.13
CA ARG A 11 -7.87 -40.38 0.60
C ARG A 11 -6.77 -40.42 1.66
N VAL A 12 -5.66 -39.77 1.35
CA VAL A 12 -4.57 -39.54 2.28
C VAL A 12 -5.25 -39.03 3.55
N PRO A 13 -4.94 -39.59 4.74
CA PRO A 13 -5.59 -39.18 5.98
C PRO A 13 -5.55 -37.66 6.04
N HIS A 14 -6.64 -37.07 6.50
CA HIS A 14 -6.86 -35.63 6.63
C HIS A 14 -5.81 -35.02 7.59
N LEU A 15 -4.56 -34.91 7.13
CA LEU A 15 -3.42 -34.32 7.83
C LEU A 15 -3.51 -32.80 7.88
N GLU A 16 -4.48 -32.24 7.16
CA GLU A 16 -4.85 -30.84 7.18
C GLU A 16 -5.14 -30.33 8.59
N GLY A 17 -5.50 -31.20 9.54
CA GLY A 17 -5.76 -30.83 10.95
C GLY A 17 -4.60 -31.03 11.93
N THR A 18 -3.40 -31.41 11.49
CA THR A 18 -2.27 -31.63 12.43
C THR A 18 -1.60 -30.31 12.80
N ASP A 19 -1.18 -30.15 14.06
CA ASP A 19 -0.52 -28.93 14.55
C ASP A 19 0.71 -28.55 13.70
N GLY A 20 1.49 -29.54 13.24
CA GLY A 20 2.65 -29.32 12.37
C GLY A 20 2.28 -28.83 10.96
N PHE A 21 1.19 -29.34 10.39
CA PHE A 21 0.69 -28.85 9.10
C PHE A 21 0.14 -27.43 9.22
N GLN A 22 -0.65 -27.16 10.27
CA GLN A 22 -1.21 -25.84 10.53
C GLN A 22 -0.14 -24.78 10.78
N GLU A 23 0.90 -25.12 11.54
CA GLU A 23 2.02 -24.21 11.79
C GLU A 23 2.80 -23.93 10.49
N ARG A 24 3.03 -24.94 9.65
CA ARG A 24 3.64 -24.74 8.33
C ARG A 24 2.80 -23.83 7.44
N VAL A 25 1.49 -24.06 7.35
CA VAL A 25 0.56 -23.21 6.57
C VAL A 25 0.57 -21.77 7.08
N LYS A 26 0.58 -21.57 8.40
CA LYS A 26 0.66 -20.24 9.02
C LYS A 26 1.98 -19.54 8.66
N ASN A 27 3.10 -20.26 8.70
CA ASN A 27 4.42 -19.73 8.37
C ASN A 27 4.53 -19.36 6.89
N GLU A 28 4.11 -20.25 5.97
CA GLU A 28 4.09 -19.97 4.54
C GLU A 28 3.19 -18.76 4.23
N ARG A 29 2.01 -18.67 4.87
CA ARG A 29 1.13 -17.51 4.73
C ARG A 29 1.79 -16.22 5.23
N GLN A 30 2.55 -16.27 6.31
CA GLN A 30 3.23 -15.10 6.85
C GLN A 30 4.34 -14.63 5.90
N ILE A 31 5.16 -15.56 5.38
CA ILE A 31 6.20 -15.26 4.39
C ILE A 31 5.61 -14.61 3.14
N LEU A 32 4.50 -15.15 2.63
CA LEU A 32 3.82 -14.59 1.46
C LEU A 32 3.29 -13.18 1.73
N LYS A 33 2.71 -12.95 2.91
CA LYS A 33 2.23 -11.61 3.31
C LYS A 33 3.38 -10.61 3.40
N GLU A 34 4.50 -10.98 4.00
CA GLU A 34 5.67 -10.11 4.13
C GLU A 34 6.30 -9.82 2.77
N THR A 35 6.46 -10.84 1.93
CA THR A 35 6.98 -10.69 0.56
C THR A 35 6.09 -9.76 -0.27
N LEU A 36 4.77 -9.96 -0.21
CA LEU A 36 3.81 -9.09 -0.91
C LEU A 36 3.85 -7.66 -0.38
N ALA A 37 3.92 -7.48 0.94
CA ALA A 37 4.01 -6.15 1.54
C ALA A 37 5.30 -5.41 1.14
N GLN A 38 6.43 -6.13 1.08
CA GLN A 38 7.71 -5.57 0.63
C GLN A 38 7.66 -5.17 -0.85
N GLN A 39 7.06 -6.00 -1.71
CA GLN A 39 6.90 -5.66 -3.13
C GLN A 39 6.00 -4.44 -3.30
N LEU A 40 4.83 -4.43 -2.64
CA LEU A 40 3.91 -3.29 -2.68
C LEU A 40 4.58 -2.01 -2.18
N ASN A 41 5.39 -2.08 -1.11
CA ASN A 41 6.11 -0.90 -0.62
C ASN A 41 7.09 -0.34 -1.66
N GLN A 42 7.83 -1.20 -2.35
CA GLN A 42 8.74 -0.81 -3.44
C GLN A 42 7.99 -0.20 -4.61
N ASP A 43 6.86 -0.79 -5.00
CA ASP A 43 6.02 -0.30 -6.10
C ASP A 43 5.44 1.09 -5.76
N LEU A 44 4.94 1.28 -4.53
CA LEU A 44 4.41 2.56 -4.04
C LEU A 44 5.51 3.63 -3.95
N LEU A 45 6.71 3.27 -3.50
CA LEU A 45 7.86 4.17 -3.49
C LEU A 45 8.28 4.55 -4.93
N GLY A 46 8.23 3.58 -5.85
CA GLY A 46 8.52 3.79 -7.26
C GLY A 46 7.62 4.85 -7.89
N ILE A 47 6.30 4.71 -7.74
CA ILE A 47 5.34 5.68 -8.29
C ILE A 47 5.46 7.07 -7.63
N LEU A 48 5.86 7.12 -6.35
CA LEU A 48 6.11 8.39 -5.65
C LEU A 48 7.33 9.11 -6.23
N ILE A 49 8.43 8.38 -6.46
CA ILE A 49 9.67 8.95 -7.01
C ILE A 49 9.48 9.36 -8.48
N ASP A 50 8.80 8.53 -9.27
CA ASP A 50 8.47 8.81 -10.67
C ASP A 50 7.50 10.00 -10.81
N GLY A 51 6.61 10.19 -9.83
CA GLY A 51 5.65 11.29 -9.81
C GLY A 51 4.51 11.13 -10.82
N SER A 52 4.25 9.90 -11.29
CA SER A 52 3.12 9.60 -12.16
C SER A 52 1.79 9.55 -11.39
N GLN A 53 0.72 9.99 -12.06
CA GLN A 53 -0.66 9.95 -11.54
C GLN A 53 -0.84 10.61 -10.15
N THR A 54 -0.01 11.58 -9.80
CA THR A 54 -0.12 12.33 -8.54
C THR A 54 -1.29 13.30 -8.60
N ASP A 55 -2.12 13.29 -7.56
CA ASP A 55 -3.33 14.11 -7.42
C ASP A 55 -3.18 15.21 -6.34
N VAL A 56 -2.03 15.27 -5.67
CA VAL A 56 -1.67 16.33 -4.72
C VAL A 56 -0.22 16.78 -4.89
N THR A 57 0.00 18.08 -4.73
CA THR A 57 1.29 18.77 -4.79
C THR A 57 1.49 19.59 -3.53
N PHE A 58 2.62 19.40 -2.85
CA PHE A 58 3.01 20.15 -1.66
C PHE A 58 4.12 21.15 -2.00
N HIS A 59 3.92 22.41 -1.65
CA HIS A 59 4.98 23.41 -1.62
C HIS A 59 5.52 23.52 -0.19
N VAL A 60 6.79 23.21 0.00
CA VAL A 60 7.48 23.29 1.29
C VAL A 60 8.64 24.27 1.13
N GLY A 61 8.41 25.52 1.50
CA GLY A 61 9.29 26.64 1.12
C GLY A 61 9.41 26.74 -0.40
N ALA A 62 10.63 26.68 -0.93
CA ALA A 62 10.88 26.69 -2.38
C ALA A 62 10.80 25.30 -3.05
N ALA A 63 10.65 24.22 -2.27
CA ALA A 63 10.61 22.86 -2.80
C ALA A 63 9.19 22.42 -3.13
N VAL A 64 9.06 21.60 -4.17
CA VAL A 64 7.79 21.05 -4.65
C VAL A 64 7.82 19.53 -4.58
N PHE A 65 6.81 18.93 -3.97
CA PHE A 65 6.66 17.47 -3.84
C PHE A 65 5.32 17.03 -4.39
N ARG A 66 5.31 16.09 -5.33
CA ARG A 66 4.08 15.48 -5.85
C ARG A 66 3.85 14.15 -5.14
N ALA A 67 2.61 13.83 -4.80
CA ALA A 67 2.25 12.62 -4.07
C ALA A 67 0.82 12.17 -4.39
N HIS A 68 0.39 11.10 -3.72
CA HIS A 68 -0.92 10.47 -3.92
C HIS A 68 -1.77 10.57 -2.67
N LYS A 69 -2.95 11.21 -2.76
CA LYS A 69 -3.87 11.39 -1.64
C LYS A 69 -4.31 10.07 -1.06
N ALA A 70 -4.62 9.08 -1.91
CA ALA A 70 -5.08 7.76 -1.47
C ALA A 70 -4.05 7.09 -0.52
N VAL A 71 -2.75 7.20 -0.82
CA VAL A 71 -1.68 6.63 0.00
C VAL A 71 -1.54 7.40 1.32
N LEU A 72 -1.59 8.74 1.28
CA LEU A 72 -1.49 9.58 2.47
C LEU A 72 -2.68 9.39 3.42
N LEU A 73 -3.90 9.32 2.88
CA LEU A 73 -5.12 9.04 3.64
C LEU A 73 -5.08 7.63 4.26
N ALA A 74 -4.51 6.64 3.58
CA ALA A 74 -4.38 5.30 4.12
C ALA A 74 -3.32 5.19 5.24
N ARG A 75 -2.19 5.91 5.13
CA ARG A 75 -1.08 5.83 6.09
C ARG A 75 -1.23 6.77 7.28
N VAL A 76 -1.69 8.00 7.03
CA VAL A 76 -1.61 9.14 7.95
C VAL A 76 -2.82 10.09 7.78
N PRO A 77 -4.07 9.58 7.93
CA PRO A 77 -5.29 10.33 7.61
C PRO A 77 -5.39 11.65 8.37
N GLU A 78 -5.23 11.62 9.69
CA GLU A 78 -5.37 12.81 10.55
C GLU A 78 -4.34 13.90 10.20
N PHE A 79 -3.11 13.48 9.89
CA PHE A 79 -2.05 14.39 9.47
C PHE A 79 -2.40 15.03 8.12
N PHE A 80 -2.80 14.22 7.15
CA PHE A 80 -3.16 14.70 5.82
C PHE A 80 -4.34 15.68 5.89
N GLU A 81 -5.39 15.37 6.64
CA GLU A 81 -6.53 16.26 6.87
C GLU A 81 -6.12 17.58 7.54
N ARG A 82 -5.22 17.50 8.53
CA ARG A 82 -4.72 18.68 9.23
C ARG A 82 -3.92 19.61 8.33
N ILE A 83 -3.04 19.08 7.47
CA ILE A 83 -2.21 19.91 6.58
C ILE A 83 -2.97 20.40 5.34
N SER A 84 -3.94 19.63 4.86
CA SER A 84 -4.78 20.03 3.72
C SER A 84 -5.88 21.02 4.13
N GLY A 85 -6.25 21.07 5.42
CA GLY A 85 -7.21 22.02 5.95
C GLY A 85 -8.60 21.91 5.30
N LYS A 86 -9.32 23.03 5.17
CA LYS A 86 -10.64 23.07 4.50
C LYS A 86 -10.58 22.89 2.97
N GLN A 87 -9.39 22.82 2.36
CA GLN A 87 -9.21 22.71 0.90
C GLN A 87 -9.71 21.37 0.34
N LEU A 88 -9.92 20.34 1.18
CA LEU A 88 -10.54 19.08 0.78
C LEU A 88 -12.07 19.18 0.58
N LYS A 89 -12.73 20.21 1.12
CA LYS A 89 -14.20 20.31 1.13
C LYS A 89 -14.79 20.99 -0.10
N GLN A 90 -13.95 21.58 -0.96
CA GLN A 90 -14.40 22.17 -2.21
C GLN A 90 -14.06 21.21 -3.33
N ASP A 91 -15.12 20.62 -3.91
CA ASP A 91 -15.10 19.81 -5.13
C ASP A 91 -14.03 20.30 -6.11
N THR A 92 -12.90 19.61 -6.15
CA THR A 92 -11.85 19.87 -7.13
C THR A 92 -11.64 18.60 -7.94
N GLU A 93 -12.69 18.20 -8.63
CA GLU A 93 -12.72 17.15 -9.66
C GLU A 93 -11.77 17.43 -10.85
N LYS A 94 -11.04 18.56 -10.87
CA LYS A 94 -10.39 19.02 -12.11
C LYS A 94 -8.88 19.25 -12.09
N TYR A 95 -8.20 19.34 -10.94
CA TYR A 95 -6.75 19.63 -10.94
C TYR A 95 -6.03 19.03 -9.72
N PRO A 96 -4.74 18.68 -9.84
CA PRO A 96 -3.95 18.26 -8.70
C PRO A 96 -3.99 19.34 -7.62
N GLN A 97 -4.38 18.94 -6.41
CA GLN A 97 -4.57 19.86 -5.29
C GLN A 97 -3.22 20.41 -4.84
N VAL A 98 -3.09 21.72 -4.69
CA VAL A 98 -1.85 22.36 -4.25
C VAL A 98 -1.98 22.75 -2.77
N ILE A 99 -1.03 22.30 -1.94
CA ILE A 99 -1.00 22.54 -0.49
C ILE A 99 0.32 23.20 -0.12
N ASN A 100 0.25 24.38 0.52
CA ASN A 100 1.43 25.07 1.02
C ASN A 100 1.70 24.67 2.48
N ILE A 101 2.94 24.30 2.79
CA ILE A 101 3.36 23.84 4.11
C ILE A 101 4.58 24.64 4.56
N GLU A 102 4.40 25.41 5.64
CA GLU A 102 5.49 26.24 6.22
C GLU A 102 6.18 25.56 7.40
N SER A 103 5.55 24.56 8.03
CA SER A 103 6.03 23.96 9.28
C SER A 103 7.19 22.98 9.14
N PHE A 104 7.61 22.64 7.92
CA PHE A 104 8.59 21.58 7.65
C PHE A 104 9.78 22.10 6.84
N ARG A 105 10.96 21.53 7.10
CA ARG A 105 12.10 21.65 6.19
C ARG A 105 11.90 20.70 4.99
N PRO A 106 12.32 21.07 3.77
CA PRO A 106 12.17 20.22 2.59
C PRO A 106 12.75 18.80 2.76
N SER A 107 13.91 18.67 3.40
CA SER A 107 14.55 17.35 3.62
C SER A 107 13.73 16.46 4.56
N GLN A 108 13.17 17.04 5.62
CA GLN A 108 12.31 16.32 6.57
C GLN A 108 11.02 15.87 5.89
N PHE A 109 10.42 16.74 5.07
CA PHE A 109 9.19 16.40 4.34
C PHE A 109 9.44 15.32 3.28
N LYS A 110 10.58 15.38 2.58
CA LYS A 110 11.00 14.30 1.68
C LYS A 110 11.12 12.96 2.40
N CYS A 111 11.80 12.94 3.54
CA CYS A 111 11.97 11.76 4.37
C CYS A 111 10.64 11.23 4.94
N PHE A 112 9.65 12.08 5.11
CA PHE A 112 8.33 11.66 5.56
C PHE A 112 7.53 10.96 4.44
N LEU A 113 7.68 11.39 3.19
CA LEU A 113 6.97 10.79 2.06
C LEU A 113 7.53 9.41 1.67
N GLN A 114 8.84 9.20 1.83
CA GLN A 114 9.56 7.97 1.49
C GLN A 114 9.52 6.98 2.67
#